data_AF-A0AAD1SM90-F1
#
_entry.id   AF-A0AAD1SM90-F1
#
_cell.length_a   1.000
_cell.length_b   1.000
_cell.length_c   1.000
_cell.angle_alpha   90.00
_cell.angle_beta   90.00
_cell.angle_gamma   90.00
#
_symmetry.space_group_name_H-M   'P 1'
#
loop_
_entity.id
_entity.type
_entity.pdbx_description
1 polymer ?
#
loop_
_entity_poly.entity_id
_entity_poly.type
_entity_poly.pdbx_seq_one_letter_code
_entity_poly.pdbx_strand_id
1 'polypeptide(L)'
;MGNQKKHQQMQGTRGKPKRAHRSLRSKGISQDSPRDIICRLHYSETKNGVMRALRDTSQPLLYHGNPIQIYPDLSWYTLQARRALKPITELLRNRSIKYRWGFPFALIVNYKGNIIHIASILDVPPFLRALELPDTIIIDWNYPIPHQDNVQMSQRQKWVTPAKMRRNYTRITSPQARRGRQPSTPARKRITTDD
;
A
#
# COMPACT_ATOMS: atom_id res chain seq x y z
N MET A 1 22.20 -38.97 -15.79
CA MET A 1 21.07 -38.25 -16.45
C MET A 1 20.17 -37.49 -15.45
N GLY A 2 20.74 -36.73 -14.50
CA GLY A 2 19.96 -36.15 -13.38
C GLY A 2 19.80 -34.62 -13.34
N ASN A 3 20.56 -33.85 -14.14
CA ASN A 3 20.66 -32.39 -13.94
C ASN A 3 19.84 -31.52 -14.91
N GLN A 4 19.22 -32.08 -15.94
CA GLN A 4 18.40 -31.29 -16.88
C GLN A 4 16.97 -31.04 -16.38
N LYS A 5 16.41 -31.90 -15.52
CA LYS A 5 15.03 -31.73 -15.03
C LYS A 5 14.86 -30.57 -14.03
N LYS A 6 15.88 -30.24 -13.22
CA LYS A 6 15.79 -29.10 -12.27
C LYS A 6 15.81 -27.73 -12.96
N HIS A 7 16.57 -27.59 -14.04
CA HIS A 7 16.60 -26.34 -14.82
C HIS A 7 15.28 -26.06 -15.54
N GLN A 8 14.55 -27.11 -15.94
CA GLN A 8 13.24 -26.97 -16.58
C GLN A 8 12.12 -26.71 -15.55
N GLN A 9 12.23 -27.25 -14.34
CA GLN A 9 11.25 -27.06 -13.27
C GLN A 9 11.31 -25.64 -12.63
N MET A 10 12.47 -24.97 -12.68
CA MET A 10 12.64 -23.59 -12.20
C MET A 10 12.18 -22.50 -13.19
N GLN A 11 11.77 -22.87 -14.41
CA GLN A 11 11.25 -21.90 -15.40
C GLN A 11 9.71 -21.77 -15.34
N GLY A 12 9.00 -22.79 -14.85
CA GLY A 12 7.54 -22.77 -14.72
C GLY A 12 6.97 -21.91 -13.57
N THR A 13 7.83 -21.40 -12.68
CA THR A 13 7.43 -20.61 -11.50
C THR A 13 7.77 -19.12 -11.59
N ARG A 14 8.65 -18.70 -12.53
CA ARG A 14 9.13 -17.31 -12.59
C ARG A 14 8.03 -16.27 -12.93
N GLY A 15 6.91 -16.73 -13.50
CA GLY A 15 5.76 -15.89 -13.84
C GLY A 15 4.56 -16.02 -12.88
N LYS A 16 4.53 -16.99 -11.96
CA LYS A 16 3.37 -17.20 -11.10
C LYS A 16 3.35 -16.17 -9.95
N PRO A 17 2.23 -15.44 -9.74
CA PRO A 17 2.14 -14.52 -8.61
C PRO A 17 2.14 -15.30 -7.29
N LYS A 18 2.80 -14.76 -6.26
CA LYS A 18 2.76 -15.30 -4.90
C LYS A 18 1.37 -15.17 -4.28
N ARG A 19 0.65 -14.10 -4.63
CA ARG A 19 -0.73 -13.85 -4.23
C ARG A 19 -1.40 -13.00 -5.29
N ALA A 20 -2.64 -13.34 -5.64
CA ALA A 20 -3.51 -12.51 -6.45
C ALA A 20 -4.89 -12.49 -5.79
N HIS A 21 -5.51 -11.32 -5.71
CA HIS A 21 -6.85 -11.15 -5.16
C HIS A 21 -7.50 -9.88 -5.71
N ARG A 22 -8.82 -9.80 -5.65
CA ARG A 22 -9.54 -8.57 -6.01
C ARG A 22 -9.43 -7.53 -4.89
N SER A 23 -9.34 -6.26 -5.27
CA SER A 23 -9.38 -5.15 -4.34
C SER A 23 -10.76 -5.04 -3.68
N LEU A 24 -10.81 -4.29 -2.58
CA LEU A 24 -12.07 -3.89 -1.98
C LEU A 24 -12.77 -2.91 -2.92
N ARG A 25 -14.10 -3.02 -3.02
CA ARG A 25 -14.91 -2.10 -3.82
C ARG A 25 -14.88 -0.72 -3.15
N SER A 26 -14.55 0.32 -3.90
CA SER A 26 -14.70 1.70 -3.43
C SER A 26 -16.18 2.08 -3.36
N LYS A 27 -16.51 2.96 -2.41
CA LYS A 27 -17.88 3.46 -2.24
C LYS A 27 -18.23 4.34 -3.44
N GLY A 28 -19.41 4.12 -4.04
CA GLY A 28 -19.91 4.91 -5.17
C GLY A 28 -19.71 4.30 -6.56
N ILE A 29 -19.06 3.14 -6.70
CA ILE A 29 -18.96 2.44 -7.99
C ILE A 29 -20.02 1.35 -8.11
N SER A 30 -20.74 1.32 -9.26
CA SER A 30 -21.76 0.32 -9.61
C SER A 30 -21.29 -1.11 -9.37
N GLN A 31 -22.17 -1.97 -8.82
CA GLN A 31 -21.87 -3.38 -8.51
C GLN A 31 -21.41 -4.19 -9.72
N ASP A 32 -21.76 -3.76 -10.93
CA ASP A 32 -21.42 -4.44 -12.18
C ASP A 32 -20.03 -4.08 -12.71
N SER A 33 -19.41 -3.02 -12.20
CA SER A 33 -18.05 -2.66 -12.61
C SER A 33 -17.04 -3.73 -12.17
N PRO A 34 -16.05 -4.08 -12.99
CA PRO A 34 -14.98 -4.96 -12.55
C PRO A 34 -14.20 -4.32 -11.38
N ARG A 35 -13.70 -5.16 -10.46
CA ARG A 35 -12.77 -4.74 -9.40
C ARG A 35 -11.33 -4.96 -9.86
N ASP A 36 -10.45 -4.05 -9.47
CA ASP A 36 -9.02 -4.19 -9.69
C ASP A 36 -8.47 -5.48 -9.08
N ILE A 37 -7.42 -6.01 -9.69
CA ILE A 37 -6.73 -7.20 -9.22
C ILE A 37 -5.36 -6.76 -8.67
N ILE A 38 -5.12 -7.07 -7.39
CA ILE A 38 -3.85 -6.82 -6.73
C ILE A 38 -3.02 -8.10 -6.78
N CYS A 39 -1.93 -8.04 -7.55
CA CYS A 39 -0.98 -9.13 -7.75
C CYS A 39 0.34 -8.84 -7.03
N ARG A 40 0.68 -9.68 -6.04
CA ARG A 40 2.01 -9.70 -5.42
C ARG A 40 2.87 -10.75 -6.11
N LEU A 41 3.88 -10.29 -6.84
CA LEU A 41 4.89 -11.15 -7.45
C LEU A 41 5.93 -11.60 -6.40
N HIS A 42 6.56 -12.75 -6.66
CA HIS A 42 7.57 -13.30 -5.77
C HIS A 42 8.88 -12.49 -5.81
N TYR A 43 9.26 -12.02 -7.00
CA TYR A 43 10.54 -11.36 -7.28
C TYR A 43 10.35 -9.93 -7.77
N SER A 44 11.16 -9.00 -7.28
CA SER A 44 11.19 -7.59 -7.71
C SER A 44 11.59 -7.45 -9.17
N GLU A 45 12.46 -8.34 -9.64
CA GLU A 45 13.02 -8.35 -10.99
C GLU A 45 11.91 -8.66 -12.00
N THR A 46 11.08 -9.67 -11.72
CA THR A 46 9.90 -9.99 -12.54
C THR A 46 8.95 -8.81 -12.59
N LYS A 47 8.64 -8.19 -11.44
CA LYS A 47 7.79 -6.99 -11.39
C LYS A 47 8.35 -5.86 -12.26
N ASN A 48 9.63 -5.54 -12.09
CA ASN A 48 10.28 -4.45 -12.81
C ASN A 48 10.45 -4.77 -14.31
N GLY A 49 10.61 -6.05 -14.67
CA GLY A 49 10.60 -6.52 -16.05
C GLY A 49 9.24 -6.30 -16.72
N VAL A 50 8.16 -6.74 -16.07
CA VAL A 50 6.78 -6.50 -16.54
C VAL A 50 6.50 -5.01 -16.69
N MET A 51 6.83 -4.19 -15.68
CA MET A 51 6.59 -2.74 -15.75
C MET A 51 7.42 -2.03 -16.83
N ARG A 52 8.60 -2.55 -17.19
CA ARG A 52 9.40 -2.02 -18.31
C ARG A 52 8.77 -2.40 -19.65
N ALA A 53 8.47 -3.69 -19.84
CA ALA A 53 7.80 -4.18 -21.04
C ALA A 53 6.50 -3.42 -21.34
N LEU A 54 5.70 -3.11 -20.31
CA LEU A 54 4.49 -2.30 -20.44
C LEU A 54 4.71 -0.86 -20.90
N ARG A 55 5.85 -0.25 -20.55
CA ARG A 55 6.19 1.12 -20.98
C ARG A 55 6.76 1.15 -22.39
N ASP A 56 7.52 0.11 -22.75
CA ASP A 56 8.16 0.00 -24.05
C ASP A 56 7.15 -0.42 -25.14
N THR A 57 6.06 -1.08 -24.73
CA THR A 57 4.97 -1.46 -25.63
C THR A 57 4.11 -0.23 -25.97
N SER A 58 4.06 0.15 -27.24
CA SER A 58 3.21 1.24 -27.73
C SER A 58 1.74 0.84 -27.92
N GLN A 59 1.45 -0.47 -27.99
CA GLN A 59 0.11 -1.00 -28.24
C GLN A 59 -0.66 -1.23 -26.92
N PRO A 60 -1.99 -1.06 -26.90
CA PRO A 60 -2.79 -1.35 -25.72
C PRO A 60 -2.70 -2.85 -25.38
N LEU A 61 -2.56 -3.16 -24.09
CA LEU A 61 -2.57 -4.54 -23.63
C LEU A 61 -4.02 -5.07 -23.68
N LEU A 62 -4.25 -6.14 -24.44
CA LEU A 62 -5.58 -6.74 -24.62
C LEU A 62 -5.71 -8.05 -23.84
N TYR A 63 -6.88 -8.26 -23.21
CA TYR A 63 -7.29 -9.51 -22.59
C TYR A 63 -8.69 -9.88 -23.10
N HIS A 64 -8.80 -10.99 -23.82
CA HIS A 64 -10.03 -11.40 -24.53
C HIS A 64 -10.64 -10.26 -25.37
N GLY A 65 -9.80 -9.54 -26.12
CA GLY A 65 -10.21 -8.40 -26.94
C GLY A 65 -10.48 -7.09 -26.18
N ASN A 66 -10.46 -7.10 -24.84
CA ASN A 66 -10.69 -5.91 -24.03
C ASN A 66 -9.38 -5.26 -23.58
N PRO A 67 -9.23 -3.93 -23.68
CA PRO A 67 -8.05 -3.25 -23.18
C PRO A 67 -7.97 -3.34 -21.66
N ILE A 68 -6.79 -3.67 -21.16
CA ILE A 68 -6.48 -3.71 -19.73
C ILE A 68 -5.29 -2.81 -19.43
N GLN A 69 -5.26 -2.30 -18.19
CA GLN A 69 -4.19 -1.44 -17.72
C GLN A 69 -3.54 -2.05 -16.49
N ILE A 70 -2.21 -1.90 -16.40
CA ILE A 70 -1.42 -2.40 -15.29
C ILE A 70 -0.62 -1.24 -14.72
N TYR A 71 -0.81 -1.00 -13.42
CA TYR A 71 -0.15 0.08 -12.69
C TYR A 71 0.72 -0.48 -11.56
N PRO A 72 1.80 0.21 -11.21
CA PRO A 72 2.56 -0.13 -10.01
C PRO A 72 1.73 0.18 -8.76
N ASP A 73 1.79 -0.70 -7.76
CA ASP A 73 1.21 -0.46 -6.45
C ASP A 73 2.02 0.62 -5.71
N LEU A 74 1.41 1.78 -5.50
CA LEU A 74 2.02 2.94 -4.84
C LEU A 74 1.18 3.31 -3.63
N SER A 75 1.84 3.76 -2.57
CA SER A 75 1.14 4.23 -1.39
C SER A 75 0.27 5.45 -1.72
N TRP A 76 -0.81 5.65 -0.95
CA TRP A 76 -1.64 6.84 -1.05
C TRP A 76 -0.79 8.12 -0.99
N TYR A 77 0.19 8.12 -0.09
CA TYR A 77 1.16 9.19 0.11
C TYR A 77 1.95 9.52 -1.17
N THR A 78 2.53 8.52 -1.81
CA THR A 78 3.25 8.70 -3.08
C THR A 78 2.34 9.18 -4.20
N LEU A 79 1.10 8.69 -4.26
CA LEU A 79 0.14 9.11 -5.29
C LEU A 79 -0.27 10.57 -5.13
N GLN A 80 -0.48 11.06 -3.92
CA GLN A 80 -0.81 12.48 -3.69
C GLN A 80 0.33 13.40 -4.07
N ALA A 81 1.57 13.08 -3.66
CA ALA A 81 2.73 13.88 -4.03
C ALA A 81 2.90 13.96 -5.57
N ARG A 82 2.65 12.85 -6.29
CA ARG A 82 2.65 12.86 -7.77
C ARG A 82 1.52 13.68 -8.38
N ARG A 83 0.35 13.71 -7.74
CA ARG A 83 -0.80 14.53 -8.17
C ARG A 83 -0.52 16.02 -7.97
N ALA A 84 0.12 16.39 -6.86
CA ALA A 84 0.53 17.78 -6.61
C ALA A 84 1.47 18.30 -7.72
N LEU A 85 2.39 17.45 -8.21
CA LEU A 85 3.28 17.79 -9.33
C LEU A 85 2.65 17.68 -10.73
N LYS A 86 1.35 17.43 -10.83
CA LYS A 86 0.65 17.32 -12.12
C LYS A 86 0.87 18.56 -13.01
N PRO A 87 0.72 19.82 -12.52
CA PRO A 87 0.96 21.00 -13.34
C PRO A 87 2.37 21.04 -13.94
N ILE A 88 3.39 20.67 -13.16
CA ILE A 88 4.78 20.61 -13.63
C ILE A 88 4.94 19.52 -14.69
N THR A 89 4.38 18.33 -14.47
CA THR A 89 4.49 17.24 -15.46
C THR A 89 3.78 17.52 -16.78
N GLU A 90 2.71 18.32 -16.75
CA GLU A 90 2.02 18.80 -17.95
C GLU A 90 2.91 19.78 -18.73
N LEU A 91 3.57 20.73 -18.04
CA LEU A 91 4.54 21.62 -18.68
C LEU A 91 5.71 20.86 -19.31
N LEU A 92 6.25 19.85 -18.60
CA LEU A 92 7.31 19.01 -19.14
C LEU A 92 6.85 18.28 -20.41
N ARG A 93 5.62 17.76 -20.43
CA ARG A 93 5.04 17.11 -21.61
C ARG A 93 4.85 18.09 -22.76
N ASN A 94 4.35 19.29 -22.49
CA ASN A 94 4.12 20.31 -23.51
C ASN A 94 5.44 20.74 -24.18
N ARG A 95 6.55 20.75 -23.43
CA ARG A 95 7.89 21.00 -23.98
C ARG A 95 8.63 19.75 -24.47
N SER A 96 7.95 18.60 -24.54
CA SER A 96 8.55 17.31 -24.93
C SER A 96 9.78 16.91 -24.10
N ILE A 97 9.88 17.38 -22.87
CA ILE A 97 10.96 17.05 -21.93
C ILE A 97 10.64 15.71 -21.28
N LYS A 98 11.51 14.71 -21.49
CA LYS A 98 11.37 13.40 -20.88
C LYS A 98 11.67 13.47 -19.39
N TYR A 99 10.80 12.87 -18.58
CA TYR A 99 10.95 12.77 -17.14
C TYR A 99 10.72 11.35 -16.65
N ARG A 100 11.18 11.04 -15.44
CA ARG A 100 10.93 9.78 -14.75
C ARG A 100 10.65 10.00 -13.28
N TRP A 101 9.91 9.07 -12.69
CA TRP A 101 9.67 9.06 -11.25
C TRP A 101 10.72 8.19 -10.52
N GLY A 102 11.38 8.75 -9.52
CA GLY A 102 12.20 8.06 -8.54
C GLY A 102 11.38 7.43 -7.41
N PHE A 103 12.01 6.50 -6.67
CA PHE A 103 11.41 5.85 -5.51
C PHE A 103 11.90 6.51 -4.21
N PRO A 104 11.04 6.65 -3.18
CA PRO A 104 9.59 6.46 -3.20
C PRO A 104 8.87 7.59 -3.96
N PHE A 105 9.48 8.79 -3.98
CA PHE A 105 9.01 9.96 -4.69
C PHE A 105 10.19 10.88 -5.03
N ALA A 106 10.42 11.09 -6.33
CA ALA A 106 11.23 12.17 -6.87
C ALA A 106 10.83 12.38 -8.34
N LEU A 107 10.71 13.61 -8.82
CA LEU A 107 10.55 13.89 -10.25
C LEU A 107 11.92 14.16 -10.84
N ILE A 108 12.43 13.31 -11.74
CA ILE A 108 13.79 13.39 -12.26
C ILE A 108 13.75 13.68 -13.76
N VAL A 109 14.53 14.68 -14.19
CA VAL A 109 14.70 15.07 -15.58
C VAL A 109 16.19 15.06 -15.93
N ASN A 110 16.51 14.61 -17.15
CA ASN A 110 17.82 14.84 -17.75
C ASN A 110 17.66 15.97 -18.77
N TYR A 111 18.31 17.11 -18.51
CA TYR A 111 18.24 18.29 -19.35
C TYR A 111 19.64 18.85 -19.58
N LYS A 112 20.04 18.98 -20.86
CA LYS A 112 21.36 19.48 -21.27
C LYS A 112 22.53 18.75 -20.58
N GLY A 113 22.40 17.43 -20.34
CA GLY A 113 23.42 16.61 -19.67
C GLY A 113 23.39 16.65 -18.15
N ASN A 114 22.56 17.50 -17.55
CA ASN A 114 22.42 17.62 -16.10
C ASN A 114 21.17 16.88 -15.61
N ILE A 115 21.33 16.17 -14.49
CA ILE A 115 20.21 15.52 -13.81
C ILE A 115 19.67 16.48 -12.75
N ILE A 116 18.44 16.93 -12.95
CA ILE A 116 17.75 17.84 -12.04
C ILE A 116 16.53 17.10 -11.51
N HIS A 117 16.21 17.28 -10.23
CA HIS A 117 15.08 16.58 -9.62
C HIS A 117 14.35 17.40 -8.56
N ILE A 118 13.09 17.00 -8.32
CA ILE A 118 12.25 17.52 -7.24
C ILE A 118 12.01 16.37 -6.26
N ALA A 119 12.56 16.47 -5.05
CA ALA A 119 12.25 15.59 -3.93
C ALA A 119 11.53 16.33 -2.79
N SER A 120 11.79 17.64 -2.66
CA SER A 120 11.18 18.57 -1.73
C SER A 120 10.52 19.74 -2.45
N ILE A 121 9.62 20.46 -1.78
CA ILE A 121 9.02 21.70 -2.30
C ILE A 121 10.09 22.76 -2.58
N LEU A 122 11.16 22.76 -1.78
CA LEU A 122 12.28 23.69 -1.92
C LEU A 122 13.04 23.50 -3.23
N ASP A 123 12.93 22.31 -3.84
CA ASP A 123 13.58 22.00 -5.11
C ASP A 123 12.79 22.56 -6.31
N VAL A 124 11.53 22.96 -6.11
CA VAL A 124 10.65 23.39 -7.21
C VAL A 124 11.16 24.68 -7.86
N PRO A 125 11.45 25.78 -7.12
CA PRO A 125 11.97 27.00 -7.75
C PRO A 125 13.28 26.79 -8.54
N PRO A 126 14.33 26.14 -8.00
CA PRO A 126 15.54 25.91 -8.79
C PRO A 126 15.30 24.96 -9.97
N PHE A 127 14.39 23.99 -9.85
CA PHE A 127 14.01 23.10 -10.95
C PHE A 127 13.33 23.86 -12.11
N LEU A 128 12.38 24.74 -11.82
CA LEU A 128 11.68 25.52 -12.85
C LEU A 128 12.65 26.47 -13.57
N ARG A 129 13.51 27.17 -12.81
CA ARG A 129 14.55 28.05 -13.38
C ARG A 129 15.51 27.30 -14.29
N ALA A 130 16.00 26.13 -13.85
CA ALA A 130 16.96 25.35 -14.63
C ALA A 130 16.38 24.79 -15.95
N LEU A 131 15.06 24.63 -16.04
CA LEU A 131 14.35 24.19 -17.25
C LEU A 131 13.72 25.35 -18.04
N GLU A 132 13.99 26.59 -17.63
CA GLU A 132 13.43 27.81 -18.23
C GLU A 132 11.88 27.79 -18.26
N LEU A 133 11.25 27.12 -17.27
CA LEU A 133 9.81 26.93 -17.15
C LEU A 133 9.16 28.12 -16.42
N PRO A 134 7.89 28.45 -16.72
CA PRO A 134 7.17 29.46 -15.96
C PRO A 134 6.97 29.02 -14.50
N ASP A 135 6.91 30.00 -13.60
CA ASP A 135 6.57 29.75 -12.22
C ASP A 135 5.18 29.13 -12.11
N THR A 136 5.08 28.04 -11.35
CA THR A 136 3.84 27.29 -11.19
C THR A 136 3.51 27.13 -9.71
N ILE A 137 2.25 27.41 -9.38
CA ILE A 137 1.73 27.21 -8.04
C ILE A 137 1.37 25.74 -7.88
N ILE A 138 2.02 25.08 -6.92
CA ILE A 138 1.66 23.72 -6.54
C ILE A 138 0.64 23.80 -5.42
N ILE A 139 -0.58 23.34 -5.72
CA ILE A 139 -1.66 23.20 -4.75
C ILE A 139 -1.48 21.85 -4.03
N ASP A 140 -1.78 21.80 -2.74
CA ASP A 140 -1.79 20.58 -1.93
C ASP A 140 -0.42 19.90 -1.69
N TRP A 141 0.68 20.68 -1.68
CA TRP A 141 1.95 20.20 -1.11
C TRP A 141 1.89 20.15 0.42
N ASN A 142 0.95 19.39 0.98
CA ASN A 142 0.81 19.23 2.42
C ASN A 142 1.12 17.78 2.79
N TYR A 143 2.42 17.45 2.81
CA TYR A 143 2.86 16.07 2.99
C TYR A 143 4.14 15.94 3.81
N PRO A 144 4.09 15.24 4.96
CA PRO A 144 5.29 14.68 5.54
C PRO A 144 5.72 13.50 4.68
N ILE A 145 6.71 13.70 3.81
CA ILE A 145 7.49 12.56 3.31
C ILE A 145 8.09 11.92 4.57
N PRO A 146 7.89 10.62 4.84
CA PRO A 146 8.65 9.96 5.89
C PRO A 146 10.11 10.06 5.49
N HIS A 147 10.84 11.02 6.07
CA HIS A 147 12.29 11.04 6.01
C HIS A 147 12.74 9.67 6.49
N GLN A 148 13.60 8.98 5.73
CA GLN A 148 14.04 7.63 6.10
C GLN A 148 14.66 7.58 7.50
N ASP A 149 15.13 8.73 8.00
CA ASP A 149 15.73 8.89 9.34
C ASP A 149 14.73 8.89 10.49
N ASN A 150 13.42 9.03 10.24
CA ASN A 150 12.38 9.13 11.27
C ASN A 150 11.33 8.01 11.21
N VAL A 151 11.73 6.81 10.80
CA VAL A 151 10.92 5.61 11.09
C VAL A 151 11.27 5.12 12.50
N GLN A 152 10.89 5.89 13.53
CA GLN A 152 10.46 5.26 14.76
C GLN A 152 9.21 4.47 14.37
N MET A 153 9.37 3.18 14.06
CA MET A 153 8.23 2.27 14.02
C MET A 153 7.58 2.39 15.40
N SER A 154 6.55 3.23 15.53
CA SER A 154 5.65 3.19 16.68
C SER A 154 5.28 1.72 16.80
N GLN A 155 5.65 1.08 17.91
CA GLN A 155 5.47 -0.36 18.08
C GLN A 155 4.09 -0.70 17.55
N ARG A 156 4.02 -1.53 16.49
CA ARG A 156 2.74 -1.89 15.86
C ARG A 156 1.80 -2.26 16.99
N GLN A 157 0.79 -1.42 17.25
CA GLN A 157 -0.26 -1.81 18.16
C GLN A 157 -0.79 -3.14 17.61
N LYS A 158 -0.65 -4.17 18.45
CA LYS A 158 -0.90 -5.56 18.08
C LYS A 158 -2.34 -5.63 17.61
N TRP A 159 -2.56 -5.70 16.29
CA TRP A 159 -3.90 -5.70 15.72
C TRP A 159 -4.72 -6.85 16.32
N VAL A 160 -5.74 -6.50 17.09
CA VAL A 160 -6.69 -7.44 17.69
C VAL A 160 -7.91 -7.48 16.79
N THR A 161 -8.31 -8.66 16.32
CA THR A 161 -9.54 -8.80 15.53
C THR A 161 -10.76 -8.30 16.33
N PRO A 162 -11.78 -7.70 15.67
CA PRO A 162 -12.98 -7.19 16.35
C PRO A 162 -13.66 -8.24 17.25
N ALA A 163 -13.60 -9.52 16.86
CA ALA A 163 -14.10 -10.65 17.64
C ALA A 163 -13.35 -10.84 18.98
N LYS A 164 -12.04 -10.59 19.03
CA LYS A 164 -11.25 -10.62 20.26
C LYS A 164 -11.49 -9.37 21.13
N MET A 165 -11.79 -8.23 20.52
CA MET A 165 -12.12 -6.99 21.23
C MET A 165 -13.44 -7.13 22.02
N ARG A 166 -14.47 -7.78 21.44
CA ARG A 166 -15.76 -8.04 22.11
C ARG A 166 -15.62 -8.93 23.36
N ARG A 167 -14.71 -9.91 23.37
CA ARG A 167 -14.45 -10.79 24.54
C ARG A 167 -13.81 -10.05 25.71
N ASN A 168 -13.00 -9.03 25.43
CA ASN A 168 -12.32 -8.28 26.48
C ASN A 168 -13.28 -7.27 27.15
N TYR A 169 -14.20 -6.69 26.38
CA TYR A 169 -15.24 -5.81 26.93
C TYR A 169 -16.18 -6.56 27.87
N THR A 170 -16.64 -7.76 27.48
CA THR A 170 -17.52 -8.57 28.35
C THR A 170 -16.82 -9.03 29.64
N ARG A 171 -15.50 -9.18 29.66
CA ARG A 171 -14.74 -9.50 30.89
C ARG A 171 -14.63 -8.32 31.85
N ILE A 172 -14.46 -7.12 31.32
CA ILE A 172 -14.24 -5.90 32.12
C ILE A 172 -15.57 -5.30 32.59
N THR A 173 -16.64 -5.45 31.80
CA THR A 173 -17.97 -4.87 32.07
C THR A 173 -18.99 -5.90 32.60
N SER A 174 -18.53 -7.04 33.15
CA SER A 174 -19.40 -7.99 33.85
C SER A 174 -19.72 -7.50 35.26
N PRO A 175 -20.99 -7.21 35.63
CA PRO A 175 -21.35 -6.72 36.97
C PRO A 175 -21.25 -7.76 38.10
N GLN A 176 -20.79 -8.98 37.82
CA GLN A 176 -20.88 -10.12 38.76
C GLN A 176 -19.64 -10.37 39.64
N ALA A 177 -18.58 -9.57 39.54
CA ALA A 177 -17.39 -9.71 40.40
C ALA A 177 -17.43 -8.87 41.69
N ARG A 178 -18.62 -8.43 42.13
CA ARG A 178 -18.87 -7.85 43.46
C ARG A 178 -20.07 -8.54 44.11
N ARG A 179 -19.90 -9.78 44.54
CA ARG A 179 -20.65 -10.31 45.69
C ARG A 179 -19.63 -10.87 46.65
N GLY A 180 -19.45 -10.13 47.74
CA GLY A 180 -18.63 -10.54 48.87
C GLY A 180 -19.07 -11.90 49.37
N ARG A 181 -18.08 -12.75 49.60
CA ARG A 181 -18.22 -13.99 50.35
C ARG A 181 -18.48 -13.58 51.81
N GLN A 182 -19.75 -13.50 52.20
CA GLN A 182 -20.11 -13.42 53.62
C GLN A 182 -19.95 -14.81 54.25
N PRO A 183 -19.50 -14.89 55.51
CA PRO A 183 -19.05 -16.13 56.14
C PRO A 183 -20.20 -17.10 56.47
N SER A 184 -19.83 -18.37 56.52
CA SER A 184 -20.65 -19.56 56.77
C SER A 184 -21.44 -19.51 58.09
N THR A 185 -22.75 -19.74 58.03
CA THR A 185 -23.58 -20.13 59.18
C THR A 185 -23.52 -21.65 59.38
N PRO A 186 -23.40 -22.17 60.62
CA PRO A 186 -22.97 -23.55 60.87
C PRO A 186 -24.10 -24.60 60.82
N ALA A 187 -23.64 -25.85 60.73
CA ALA A 187 -24.39 -27.09 60.57
C ALA A 187 -25.54 -27.30 61.56
N ARG A 188 -26.71 -27.69 61.05
CA ARG A 188 -27.83 -28.21 61.85
C ARG A 188 -27.69 -29.74 61.96
N LYS A 189 -27.40 -30.21 63.17
CA LYS A 189 -27.31 -31.63 63.54
C LYS A 189 -28.64 -32.34 63.28
N ARG A 190 -28.55 -33.54 62.70
CA ARG A 190 -29.63 -34.50 62.56
C ARG A 190 -29.77 -35.21 63.91
N ILE A 191 -30.92 -35.06 64.57
CA ILE A 191 -31.30 -35.84 65.76
C ILE A 191 -32.46 -36.74 65.33
N THR A 192 -32.24 -38.03 65.52
CA THR A 192 -33.18 -39.16 65.44
C THR A 192 -34.00 -39.28 66.73
N THR A 193 -35.27 -39.66 66.61
CA THR A 193 -36.08 -40.60 67.46
C THR A 193 -37.53 -40.50 66.93
N ASP A 194 -38.08 -41.56 66.37
CA ASP A 194 -38.80 -42.68 67.04
C ASP A 194 -40.16 -42.22 67.62
N ASP A 195 -41.23 -42.51 66.88
CA ASP A 195 -42.33 -43.45 67.23
C ASP A 195 -43.52 -43.27 66.25
#